data_AF-A0A380WT58-F1
#
_entry.id   AF-A0A380WT58-F1
#
_cell.length_a   1.000
_cell.length_b   1.000
_cell.length_c   1.000
_cell.angle_alpha   90.00
_cell.angle_beta   90.00
_cell.angle_gamma   90.00
#
_symmetry.space_group_name_H-M   'P 1'
#
loop_
_entity.id
_entity.type
_entity.pdbx_description
1 polymer ?
#
loop_
_entity_poly.entity_id
_entity_poly.type
_entity_poly.pdbx_seq_one_letter_code
_entity_poly.pdbx_strand_id
1 'polypeptide(L)'
;MAKRVKQGGEPSLYKKTRVAESPDAFYDKNPSWNLHKCDKSGGSWCVNHSVLNDDIYKKLSDFERMTWKEIVKQTGGPKKGTNNHFIGFKDLDKKAQNRLIKLNLVNLSDNLFSLRLNGRTRLFGFLDESGIFSILWLDKNHEVCPSIKKNT
;
A
#
# COMPACT_ATOMS: atom_id res chain seq x y z
N MET A 1 -24.43 -63.20 -11.85
CA MET A 1 -25.01 -61.98 -12.44
C MET A 1 -24.38 -60.77 -11.77
N ALA A 2 -23.89 -59.81 -12.56
CA ALA A 2 -22.89 -58.82 -12.16
C ALA A 2 -23.46 -57.65 -11.32
N LYS A 3 -22.66 -57.18 -10.36
CA LYS A 3 -22.95 -56.12 -9.39
C LYS A 3 -22.83 -54.74 -10.06
N ARG A 4 -23.89 -53.92 -10.01
CA ARG A 4 -23.93 -52.57 -10.60
C ARG A 4 -23.42 -51.54 -9.57
N VAL A 5 -22.32 -50.84 -9.88
CA VAL A 5 -21.76 -49.76 -9.05
C VAL A 5 -22.39 -48.43 -9.49
N LYS A 6 -22.91 -47.63 -8.55
CA LYS A 6 -23.39 -46.27 -8.82
C LYS A 6 -22.18 -45.32 -8.90
N GLN A 7 -21.99 -44.66 -10.04
CA GLN A 7 -21.00 -43.60 -10.21
C GLN A 7 -21.42 -42.35 -9.44
N GLY A 8 -20.45 -41.77 -8.72
CA GLY A 8 -20.59 -40.55 -7.92
C GLY A 8 -20.83 -39.30 -8.76
N GLY A 9 -21.44 -38.29 -8.13
CA GLY A 9 -21.89 -37.06 -8.77
C GLY A 9 -20.77 -36.28 -9.47
N GLU A 10 -21.14 -35.66 -10.59
CA GLU A 10 -20.27 -34.77 -11.34
C GLU A 10 -19.88 -33.55 -10.49
N PRO A 11 -18.58 -33.19 -10.42
CA PRO A 11 -18.18 -31.94 -9.82
C PRO A 11 -18.65 -30.80 -10.72
N SER A 12 -19.50 -29.92 -10.16
CA SER A 12 -19.93 -28.68 -10.80
C SER A 12 -18.72 -27.88 -11.26
N LEU A 13 -18.54 -27.75 -12.58
CA LEU A 13 -17.46 -27.01 -13.24
C LEU A 13 -17.60 -25.47 -13.13
N TYR A 14 -18.55 -24.96 -12.35
CA TYR A 14 -18.71 -23.52 -12.14
C TYR A 14 -17.75 -23.02 -11.06
N LYS A 15 -16.46 -23.00 -11.37
CA LYS A 15 -15.54 -22.07 -10.73
C LYS A 15 -16.03 -20.68 -11.16
N LYS A 16 -16.78 -19.98 -10.29
CA LYS A 16 -17.03 -18.55 -10.45
C LYS A 16 -15.67 -17.88 -10.38
N THR A 17 -15.03 -17.70 -11.54
CA THR A 17 -13.87 -16.84 -11.69
C THR A 17 -14.29 -15.49 -11.14
N ARG A 18 -13.71 -15.09 -10.00
CA ARG A 18 -13.75 -13.68 -9.59
C ARG A 18 -13.31 -12.92 -10.82
N VAL A 19 -14.18 -12.05 -11.34
CA VAL A 19 -13.86 -11.14 -12.44
C VAL A 19 -12.49 -10.56 -12.08
N ALA A 20 -11.50 -10.81 -12.94
CA ALA A 20 -10.19 -10.23 -12.78
C ALA A 20 -10.41 -8.72 -12.91
N GLU A 21 -10.46 -8.03 -11.76
CA GLU A 21 -10.45 -6.58 -11.76
C GLU A 21 -9.15 -6.18 -12.48
N SER A 22 -9.27 -5.21 -13.39
CA SER A 22 -8.11 -4.64 -14.08
C SER A 22 -7.06 -4.23 -13.02
N PRO A 23 -5.74 -4.35 -13.28
CA PRO A 23 -4.70 -3.84 -12.37
C PRO A 23 -4.90 -2.37 -11.96
N ASP A 24 -5.66 -1.63 -12.76
CA ASP A 24 -5.99 -0.22 -12.58
C ASP A 24 -7.34 0.02 -11.85
N ALA A 25 -8.04 -1.04 -11.41
CA ALA A 25 -9.38 -0.93 -10.81
C ALA A 25 -9.40 -0.10 -9.52
N PHE A 26 -8.27 -0.03 -8.81
CA PHE A 26 -8.17 0.75 -7.58
C PHE A 26 -8.27 2.26 -7.84
N TYR A 27 -7.91 2.75 -9.04
CA TYR A 27 -7.87 4.19 -9.33
C TYR A 27 -9.23 4.86 -9.15
N ASP A 28 -10.32 4.19 -9.52
CA ASP A 28 -11.67 4.74 -9.42
C ASP A 28 -12.30 4.52 -8.03
N LYS A 29 -11.58 3.89 -7.08
CA LYS A 29 -12.02 3.67 -5.70
C LYS A 29 -11.62 4.84 -4.81
N ASN A 30 -12.41 5.09 -3.76
CA ASN A 30 -12.00 5.93 -2.65
C ASN A 30 -11.12 5.13 -1.68
N PRO A 31 -10.13 5.75 -1.02
CA PRO A 31 -9.29 5.08 -0.04
C PRO A 31 -10.05 4.50 1.14
N SER A 32 -9.52 3.42 1.69
CA SER A 32 -9.84 2.93 3.03
C SER A 32 -8.55 2.57 3.76
N TRP A 33 -8.44 2.89 5.04
CA TRP A 33 -7.20 2.76 5.79
C TRP A 33 -7.20 1.50 6.67
N ASN A 34 -6.20 0.65 6.53
CA ASN A 34 -5.99 -0.51 7.40
C ASN A 34 -4.73 -0.31 8.26
N LEU A 35 -4.87 -0.48 9.57
CA LEU A 35 -3.78 -0.29 10.54
C LEU A 35 -3.17 -1.61 11.05
N HIS A 36 -3.64 -2.77 10.57
CA HIS A 36 -3.21 -4.07 11.08
C HIS A 36 -1.74 -4.37 10.75
N LYS A 37 -1.19 -3.77 9.68
CA LYS A 37 0.20 -3.92 9.25
C LYS A 37 1.15 -2.87 9.81
N CYS A 38 0.67 -1.97 10.66
CA CYS A 38 1.49 -0.93 11.27
C CYS A 38 2.68 -1.54 12.03
N ASP A 39 3.89 -1.14 11.66
CA ASP A 39 5.09 -1.58 12.35
C ASP A 39 5.25 -0.81 13.67
N LYS A 40 4.86 -1.45 14.76
CA LYS A 40 4.94 -0.87 16.11
C LYS A 40 6.38 -0.77 16.64
N SER A 41 7.34 -1.48 16.06
CA SER A 41 8.75 -1.49 16.50
C SER A 41 9.71 -0.95 15.43
N GLY A 42 9.19 -0.17 14.48
CA GLY A 42 9.95 0.44 13.37
C GLY A 42 10.88 1.59 13.77
N GLY A 43 11.03 1.90 15.06
CA GLY A 43 11.82 3.03 15.55
C GLY A 43 11.27 4.37 15.06
N SER A 44 12.05 5.12 14.28
CA SER A 44 11.65 6.44 13.74
C SER A 44 10.47 6.39 12.77
N TRP A 45 10.11 5.22 12.25
CA TRP A 45 9.01 5.03 11.31
C TRP A 45 7.78 4.37 11.92
N CYS A 46 7.79 4.14 13.24
CA CYS A 46 6.70 3.45 13.92
C CYS A 46 5.38 4.19 13.74
N VAL A 47 4.28 3.43 13.66
CA VAL A 47 2.93 3.97 13.59
C VAL A 47 2.21 3.64 14.89
N ASN A 48 1.85 4.68 15.63
CA ASN A 48 1.14 4.60 16.91
C ASN A 48 0.28 5.86 17.10
N HIS A 49 -0.50 5.90 18.18
CA HIS A 49 -1.41 7.01 18.45
C HIS A 49 -0.70 8.37 18.62
N SER A 50 0.55 8.41 19.13
CA SER A 50 1.24 9.70 19.31
C SER A 50 1.74 10.30 18.00
N VAL A 51 1.95 9.47 16.97
CA VAL A 51 2.40 9.94 15.66
C VAL A 51 1.27 10.16 14.66
N LEU A 52 0.17 9.41 14.74
CA LEU A 52 -1.06 9.64 13.98
C LEU A 52 -1.87 10.78 14.63
N ASN A 53 -1.34 12.00 14.53
CA ASN A 53 -1.94 13.19 15.11
C ASN A 53 -3.13 13.72 14.29
N ASP A 54 -3.78 14.78 14.79
CA ASP A 54 -4.95 15.40 14.18
C ASP A 54 -4.71 15.87 12.73
N ASP A 55 -3.50 16.35 12.41
CA ASP A 55 -3.16 16.77 11.03
C ASP A 55 -3.18 15.59 10.06
N ILE A 56 -2.62 14.45 10.48
CA ILE A 56 -2.64 13.23 9.67
C ILE A 56 -4.06 12.69 9.58
N TYR A 57 -4.79 12.65 10.69
CA TYR A 57 -6.18 12.21 10.71
C TYR A 57 -7.04 13.04 9.76
N LYS A 58 -6.94 14.38 9.84
CA LYS A 58 -7.64 15.29 8.94
C LYS A 58 -7.26 15.02 7.49
N LYS A 59 -5.96 14.83 7.20
CA LYS A 59 -5.49 14.60 5.83
C LYS A 59 -6.02 13.28 5.26
N LEU A 60 -6.05 12.21 6.06
CA LEU A 60 -6.63 10.92 5.67
C LEU A 60 -8.14 11.04 5.43
N SER A 61 -8.86 11.77 6.28
CA SER A 61 -10.29 12.05 6.09
C SER A 61 -10.57 12.89 4.83
N ASP A 62 -9.72 13.87 4.52
CA ASP A 62 -9.83 14.65 3.27
C ASP A 62 -9.62 13.74 2.04
N PHE A 63 -8.70 12.77 2.11
CA PHE A 63 -8.44 11.81 1.03
C PHE A 63 -9.58 10.80 0.81
N GLU A 64 -10.33 10.42 1.85
CA GLU A 64 -11.50 9.53 1.70
C GLU A 64 -12.58 10.12 0.77
N ARG A 65 -12.60 11.44 0.60
CA ARG A 65 -13.52 12.16 -0.30
C ARG A 65 -13.03 12.23 -1.75
N MET A 66 -11.87 11.63 -2.03
CA MET A 66 -11.22 11.62 -3.34
C MET A 66 -11.02 10.20 -3.81
N THR A 67 -10.97 10.00 -5.12
CA THR A 67 -10.56 8.73 -5.71
C THR A 67 -9.04 8.60 -5.70
N TRP A 68 -8.51 7.37 -5.73
CA TRP A 68 -7.07 7.14 -5.88
C TRP A 68 -6.49 7.80 -7.13
N LYS A 69 -7.26 7.87 -8.23
CA LYS A 69 -6.90 8.59 -9.46
C LYS A 69 -6.63 10.07 -9.21
N GLU A 70 -7.48 10.72 -8.41
CA GLU A 70 -7.29 12.12 -8.05
C GLU A 70 -6.10 12.29 -7.11
N ILE A 71 -5.95 11.41 -6.12
CA ILE A 71 -4.85 11.42 -5.15
C ILE A 71 -3.49 11.23 -5.86
N VAL A 72 -3.37 10.23 -6.73
CA VAL A 72 -2.12 9.94 -7.46
C VAL A 72 -1.71 11.12 -8.37
N LYS A 73 -2.69 11.80 -8.96
CA LYS A 73 -2.47 12.98 -9.79
C LYS A 73 -2.10 14.24 -9.00
N GLN A 74 -2.31 14.27 -7.68
CA GLN A 74 -1.93 15.44 -6.89
C GLN A 74 -0.43 15.70 -7.00
N THR A 75 -0.10 16.88 -7.51
CA THR A 75 1.24 17.46 -7.49
C THR A 75 1.33 18.48 -6.36
N GLY A 76 2.51 18.68 -5.78
CA GLY A 76 2.60 19.45 -4.52
C GLY A 76 4.03 19.67 -4.02
N GLY A 77 5.02 19.50 -4.91
CA GLY A 77 6.41 19.81 -4.63
C GLY A 77 6.90 20.93 -5.55
N PRO A 78 7.92 21.71 -5.15
CA PRO A 78 8.53 22.75 -5.99
C PRO A 78 9.23 22.19 -7.24
N LYS A 79 9.39 20.86 -7.34
CA LYS A 79 9.91 20.16 -8.52
C LYS A 79 8.82 19.24 -9.07
N LYS A 80 8.78 19.08 -10.40
CA LYS A 80 7.99 18.03 -11.09
C LYS A 80 8.42 16.66 -10.56
N GLY A 81 7.73 16.15 -9.56
CA GLY A 81 8.00 14.86 -8.93
C GLY A 81 6.69 14.16 -8.59
N THR A 82 6.71 12.83 -8.65
CA THR A 82 5.58 11.98 -8.26
C THR A 82 5.43 12.03 -6.74
N ASN A 83 4.37 12.68 -6.27
CA ASN A 83 4.09 12.76 -4.83
C ASN A 83 3.68 11.40 -4.26
N ASN A 84 2.84 10.70 -5.02
CA ASN A 84 2.15 9.49 -4.63
C ASN A 84 2.43 8.44 -5.70
N HIS A 85 3.10 7.36 -5.35
CA HIS A 85 3.54 6.36 -6.33
C HIS A 85 3.87 5.02 -5.67
N PHE A 86 3.82 3.96 -6.48
CA PHE A 86 4.38 2.66 -6.14
C PHE A 86 5.91 2.72 -6.12
N ILE A 87 6.50 1.97 -5.21
CA ILE A 87 7.94 1.91 -4.99
C ILE A 87 8.38 0.46 -5.07
N GLY A 88 9.42 0.19 -5.85
CA GLY A 88 10.01 -1.14 -5.89
C GLY A 88 10.77 -1.44 -4.60
N PHE A 89 10.75 -2.69 -4.14
CA PHE A 89 11.51 -3.15 -2.98
C PHE A 89 12.99 -2.71 -3.01
N LYS A 90 13.60 -2.72 -4.20
CA LYS A 90 15.00 -2.38 -4.42
C LYS A 90 15.31 -0.89 -4.27
N ASP A 91 14.30 -0.02 -4.40
CA ASP A 91 14.43 1.44 -4.31
C ASP A 91 14.41 1.95 -2.86
N LEU A 92 13.99 1.09 -1.93
CA LEU A 92 14.04 1.39 -0.50
C LEU A 92 15.47 1.46 0.02
N ASP A 93 15.68 2.26 1.07
CA ASP A 93 16.93 2.22 1.83
C ASP A 93 17.18 0.83 2.43
N LYS A 94 18.46 0.48 2.65
CA LYS A 94 18.85 -0.83 3.19
C LYS A 94 18.23 -1.13 4.55
N LYS A 95 18.04 -0.14 5.41
CA LYS A 95 17.35 -0.32 6.71
C LYS A 95 15.89 -0.70 6.50
N ALA A 96 15.21 -0.09 5.53
CA ALA A 96 13.83 -0.39 5.17
C ALA A 96 13.70 -1.79 4.54
N GLN A 97 14.58 -2.15 3.60
CA GLN A 97 14.62 -3.50 3.02
C GLN A 97 14.76 -4.58 4.11
N ASN A 98 15.73 -4.41 5.00
CA ASN A 98 15.96 -5.34 6.11
C ASN A 98 14.78 -5.40 7.08
N ARG A 99 14.07 -4.29 7.28
CA ARG A 99 12.89 -4.27 8.15
C ARG A 99 11.72 -5.02 7.55
N LEU A 100 11.45 -4.87 6.24
CA LEU A 100 10.43 -5.66 5.54
C LEU A 100 10.71 -7.17 5.61
N ILE A 101 11.98 -7.57 5.47
CA ILE A 101 12.41 -8.97 5.64
C ILE A 101 12.07 -9.45 7.05
N LYS A 102 12.47 -8.70 8.08
CA LYS A 102 12.20 -9.06 9.49
C LYS A 102 10.71 -9.16 9.82
N LEU A 103 9.87 -8.37 9.14
CA LEU A 103 8.41 -8.41 9.32
C LEU A 103 7.72 -9.51 8.50
N ASN A 104 8.46 -10.27 7.66
CA ASN A 104 7.90 -11.21 6.69
C ASN A 104 6.86 -10.57 5.75
N LEU A 105 7.17 -9.37 5.23
CA LEU A 105 6.28 -8.61 4.32
C LEU A 105 6.86 -8.41 2.92
N VAL A 106 8.00 -9.04 2.59
CA VAL A 106 8.68 -8.88 1.29
C VAL A 106 7.80 -9.33 0.12
N ASN A 107 6.96 -10.35 0.33
CA ASN A 107 6.04 -10.87 -0.68
C ASN A 107 4.92 -9.87 -1.07
N LEU A 108 4.74 -8.79 -0.31
CA LEU A 108 3.78 -7.72 -0.61
C LEU A 108 4.43 -6.52 -1.30
N SER A 109 5.74 -6.57 -1.54
CA SER A 109 6.50 -5.39 -1.97
C SER A 109 6.15 -4.87 -3.36
N ASP A 110 5.52 -5.68 -4.22
CA ASP A 110 4.98 -5.24 -5.51
C ASP A 110 3.86 -4.19 -5.36
N ASN A 111 3.16 -4.22 -4.21
CA ASN A 111 2.06 -3.29 -3.88
C ASN A 111 2.51 -2.15 -2.95
N LEU A 112 3.82 -2.01 -2.71
CA LEU A 112 4.33 -0.99 -1.81
C LEU A 112 4.14 0.40 -2.42
N PHE A 113 3.47 1.27 -1.67
CA PHE A 113 3.07 2.59 -2.13
C PHE A 113 3.45 3.66 -1.11
N SER A 114 3.95 4.79 -1.62
CA SER A 114 4.27 5.98 -0.84
C SER A 114 3.21 7.04 -1.06
N LEU A 115 2.50 7.39 0.02
CA LEU A 115 1.46 8.40 0.05
C LEU A 115 1.98 9.63 0.80
N ARG A 116 2.17 10.74 0.09
CA ARG A 116 2.59 12.01 0.67
C ARG A 116 1.43 12.69 1.38
N LEU A 117 1.63 13.05 2.65
CA LEU A 117 0.64 13.76 3.44
C LEU A 117 0.83 15.28 3.35
N ASN A 118 2.01 15.75 3.77
CA ASN A 118 2.42 17.15 3.74
C ASN A 118 3.94 17.24 3.66
N GLY A 119 4.50 18.33 3.12
CA GLY A 119 5.95 18.57 3.16
C GLY A 119 6.79 17.35 2.77
N ARG A 120 7.55 16.79 3.72
CA ARG A 120 8.34 15.55 3.55
C ARG A 120 7.67 14.30 4.10
N THR A 121 6.60 14.45 4.88
CA THR A 121 5.89 13.37 5.57
C THR A 121 5.18 12.46 4.59
N ARG A 122 5.44 11.16 4.69
CA ARG A 122 4.86 10.11 3.86
C ARG A 122 4.40 8.94 4.70
N LEU A 123 3.23 8.41 4.36
CA LEU A 123 2.85 7.06 4.75
C LEU A 123 3.37 6.08 3.72
N PHE A 124 4.00 5.02 4.21
CA PHE A 124 4.31 3.85 3.40
C PHE A 124 3.39 2.71 3.81
N GLY A 125 2.92 1.96 2.83
CA GLY A 125 1.97 0.89 3.05
C GLY A 125 1.74 0.09 1.77
N PHE A 126 0.85 -0.89 1.86
CA PHE A 126 0.49 -1.73 0.74
C PHE A 126 -0.89 -1.32 0.23
N LEU A 127 -0.98 -0.97 -1.05
CA LEU A 127 -2.24 -0.64 -1.71
C LEU A 127 -2.72 -1.84 -2.51
N ASP A 128 -3.89 -2.37 -2.18
CA ASP A 128 -4.49 -3.46 -2.93
C ASP A 128 -5.45 -2.98 -4.02
N GLU A 129 -5.85 -3.91 -4.89
CA GLU A 129 -6.76 -3.67 -6.02
C GLU A 129 -8.13 -3.13 -5.59
N SER A 130 -8.54 -3.38 -4.34
CA SER A 130 -9.81 -2.89 -3.80
C SER A 130 -9.75 -1.43 -3.32
N GLY A 131 -8.55 -0.83 -3.31
CA GLY A 131 -8.32 0.53 -2.84
C GLY A 131 -8.05 0.65 -1.33
N ILE A 132 -7.84 -0.48 -0.64
CA ILE A 132 -7.47 -0.47 0.77
C ILE A 132 -5.96 -0.24 0.89
N PHE A 133 -5.58 0.77 1.66
CA PHE A 133 -4.19 1.07 1.99
C PHE A 133 -3.85 0.55 3.39
N SER A 134 -3.08 -0.53 3.43
CA SER A 134 -2.55 -1.11 4.66
C SER A 134 -1.31 -0.35 5.11
N ILE A 135 -1.48 0.55 6.07
CA ILE A 135 -0.42 1.40 6.61
C ILE A 135 0.64 0.53 7.28
N LEU A 136 1.90 0.77 6.92
CA LEU A 136 3.07 0.09 7.47
C LEU A 136 3.92 1.06 8.30
N TRP A 137 4.30 2.19 7.72
CA TRP A 137 5.23 3.15 8.30
C TRP A 137 4.77 4.60 8.11
N LEU A 138 5.16 5.46 9.04
CA LEU A 138 5.07 6.91 8.90
C LEU A 138 6.48 7.50 8.88
N ASP A 139 6.91 7.97 7.72
CA ASP A 139 8.22 8.57 7.50
C ASP A 139 8.10 10.09 7.44
N LYS A 140 8.55 10.77 8.50
CA LYS A 140 8.50 12.24 8.59
C LYS A 140 9.58 12.93 7.74
N ASN A 141 10.65 12.22 7.40
CA ASN A 141 11.90 12.81 6.89
C ASN A 141 12.29 12.36 5.48
N HIS A 142 11.54 11.44 4.85
CA HIS A 142 11.89 10.81 3.57
C HIS A 142 13.15 9.94 3.64
N GLU A 143 13.30 9.19 4.73
CA GLU A 143 14.41 8.28 5.00
C GLU A 143 14.17 6.88 4.40
N VAL A 144 12.92 6.47 4.19
CA VAL A 144 12.58 5.12 3.72
C VAL A 144 12.96 4.92 2.25
N CYS A 145 12.81 5.95 1.43
CA CYS A 145 13.13 5.93 0.00
C CYS A 145 13.77 7.28 -0.40
N PRO A 146 15.01 7.54 0.02
CA PRO A 146 15.64 8.84 -0.22
C PRO A 146 15.84 9.08 -1.72
N SER A 147 15.54 10.29 -2.18
CA SER A 147 15.84 10.67 -3.56
C SER A 147 17.35 10.72 -3.77
N ILE A 148 17.83 10.04 -4.82
CA ILE A 148 19.21 10.18 -5.28
C ILE A 148 19.43 11.66 -5.65
N LYS A 149 20.23 12.38 -4.86
CA LYS A 149 20.68 13.72 -5.26
C LYS A 149 21.58 13.55 -6.48
N LYS A 150 21.15 14.00 -7.65
CA LYS A 150 22.07 14.21 -8.78
C LYS A 150 22.97 15.39 -8.38
N ASN A 151 24.24 15.07 -8.08
CA ASN A 151 25.42 15.93 -7.89
C ASN A 151 25.17 17.40 -7.50
N THR A 152 25.49 17.73 -6.24
CA THR A 152 26.12 19.01 -5.90
C THR A 152 27.59 18.98 -6.28
#